data_AF-A0A942H6V7-F1
#
_entry.id   AF-A0A942H6V7-F1
#
_cell.length_a   1.000
_cell.length_b   1.000
_cell.length_c   1.000
_cell.angle_alpha   90.00
_cell.angle_beta   90.00
_cell.angle_gamma   90.00
#
_symmetry.space_group_name_H-M   'P 1'
#
loop_
_entity.id
_entity.type
_entity.pdbx_description
1 polymer ?
#
loop_
_entity_poly.entity_id
_entity_poly.type
_entity_poly.pdbx_seq_one_letter_code
_entity_poly.pdbx_strand_id
1 'polypeptide(L)'
;MSMMYWNSANFQGLREVGETYLRKPNYEAFANYCFLKEKGIKKAALGAMNEFISAAQEKPLKSQREIAVELASLGFENPHIHQLIPHPLQQYLITILKAWSTEENASAIPARWLGCMSGDLAEFERALEIDPTDAISLTMLVKAKLNTVDYQTHHLAEAQFIGEVEEGKVCLEEAALLIARLPSEAGKTNLLEELHTYRKLIAAWEEYTLACPDKSFPDWCKEKGENFAFWSIIYYDK
;
A
#
# COMPACT_ATOMS: atom_id res chain seq x y z
N MET A 1 -15.73 27.34 15.53
CA MET A 1 -15.42 25.91 15.73
C MET A 1 -14.71 25.42 14.47
N SER A 2 -13.37 25.44 14.50
CA SER A 2 -12.52 24.96 13.41
C SER A 2 -12.21 23.49 13.69
N MET A 3 -12.91 22.57 13.03
CA MET A 3 -12.73 21.12 13.22
C MET A 3 -12.50 20.43 11.87
N MET A 4 -11.38 19.71 11.80
CA MET A 4 -11.18 18.47 11.02
C MET A 4 -11.12 18.52 9.48
N TYR A 5 -10.31 19.40 8.87
CA TYR A 5 -10.03 19.25 7.42
C TYR A 5 -9.13 18.03 7.11
N TRP A 6 -8.16 17.73 7.99
CA TRP A 6 -7.11 16.71 7.71
C TRP A 6 -7.60 15.26 7.69
N ASN A 7 -8.70 14.93 8.37
CA ASN A 7 -9.23 13.55 8.43
C ASN A 7 -10.62 13.38 7.78
N SER A 8 -11.05 14.39 7.01
CA SER A 8 -12.35 14.44 6.37
C SER A 8 -12.56 13.26 5.41
N ALA A 9 -11.56 12.94 4.59
CA ALA A 9 -11.61 11.84 3.62
C ALA A 9 -11.86 10.48 4.29
N ASN A 10 -11.21 10.18 5.42
CA ASN A 10 -11.44 8.92 6.15
C ASN A 10 -12.86 8.84 6.71
N PHE A 11 -13.36 9.90 7.35
CA PHE A 11 -14.69 9.87 7.96
C PHE A 11 -15.81 9.86 6.91
N GLN A 12 -15.66 10.65 5.85
CA GLN A 12 -16.59 10.63 4.72
C GLN A 12 -16.59 9.25 4.04
N GLY A 13 -15.42 8.69 3.77
CA GLY A 13 -15.31 7.36 3.18
C GLY A 13 -15.96 6.27 4.04
N LEU A 14 -15.76 6.29 5.37
CA LEU A 14 -16.46 5.37 6.28
C LEU A 14 -17.98 5.48 6.15
N ARG A 15 -18.51 6.71 6.05
CA ARG A 15 -19.95 6.91 5.87
C ARG A 15 -20.45 6.32 4.54
N GLU A 16 -19.77 6.62 3.44
CA GLU A 16 -20.14 6.16 2.10
C GLU A 16 -20.10 4.62 1.99
N VAL A 17 -19.06 4.01 2.57
CA VAL A 17 -18.98 2.55 2.72
C VAL A 17 -20.14 2.03 3.56
N GLY A 18 -20.42 2.64 4.71
CA GLY A 18 -21.55 2.25 5.57
C GLY A 18 -22.89 2.29 4.83
N GLU A 19 -23.16 3.36 4.08
CA GLU A 19 -24.39 3.51 3.29
C GLU A 19 -24.53 2.49 2.15
N THR A 20 -23.40 2.09 1.56
CA THR A 20 -23.34 1.06 0.52
C THR A 20 -23.62 -0.32 1.12
N TYR A 21 -22.89 -0.67 2.18
CA TYR A 21 -22.95 -2.00 2.80
C TYR A 21 -24.21 -2.23 3.63
N LEU A 22 -24.89 -1.18 4.09
CA LEU A 22 -26.20 -1.30 4.73
C LEU A 22 -27.25 -1.91 3.79
N ARG A 23 -27.11 -1.70 2.46
CA ARG A 23 -28.04 -2.23 1.45
C ARG A 23 -27.70 -3.66 1.05
N LYS A 24 -26.57 -4.20 1.54
CA LYS A 24 -26.10 -5.53 1.22
C LYS A 24 -26.51 -6.50 2.34
N PRO A 25 -27.34 -7.52 2.03
CA PRO A 25 -27.74 -8.48 3.05
C PRO A 25 -26.53 -9.15 3.71
N ASN A 26 -26.58 -9.28 5.03
CA ASN A 26 -25.52 -9.86 5.89
C ASN A 26 -24.30 -8.95 6.14
N TYR A 27 -24.35 -7.67 5.76
CA TYR A 27 -23.30 -6.70 6.08
C TYR A 27 -23.78 -5.60 7.03
N GLU A 28 -24.94 -5.77 7.66
CA GLU A 28 -25.56 -4.77 8.54
C GLU A 28 -24.66 -4.40 9.70
N ALA A 29 -24.01 -5.38 10.33
CA ALA A 29 -23.05 -5.15 11.42
C ALA A 29 -21.77 -4.46 10.93
N PHE A 30 -21.30 -4.76 9.72
CA PHE A 30 -20.16 -4.07 9.09
C PHE A 30 -20.49 -2.61 8.74
N ALA A 31 -21.69 -2.36 8.21
CA ALA A 31 -22.19 -1.00 7.96
C ALA A 31 -22.30 -0.21 9.27
N ASN A 32 -22.83 -0.83 10.33
CA ASN A 32 -22.93 -0.23 11.65
C ASN A 32 -21.53 0.09 12.24
N TYR A 33 -20.55 -0.78 12.07
CA TYR A 33 -19.15 -0.49 12.40
C TYR A 33 -18.68 0.81 11.72
N CYS A 34 -18.92 0.95 10.42
CA CYS A 34 -18.49 2.11 9.65
C CYS A 34 -19.14 3.41 10.17
N PHE A 35 -20.44 3.41 10.42
CA PHE A 35 -21.15 4.57 11.01
C PHE A 35 -20.68 4.92 12.41
N LEU A 36 -20.39 3.93 13.25
CA LEU A 36 -19.89 4.16 14.60
C LEU A 36 -18.47 4.72 14.58
N LYS A 37 -17.63 4.25 13.65
CA LYS A 37 -16.26 4.77 13.47
C LYS A 37 -16.24 6.18 12.91
N GLU A 38 -17.12 6.49 11.98
CA GLU A 38 -17.31 7.85 11.46
C GLU A 38 -17.61 8.83 12.59
N LYS A 39 -18.46 8.45 13.55
CA LYS A 39 -18.78 9.23 14.76
C LYS A 39 -17.71 9.20 15.86
N GLY A 40 -16.59 8.51 15.65
CA GLY A 40 -15.53 8.35 16.64
C GLY A 40 -15.87 7.43 17.83
N ILE A 41 -16.95 6.63 17.74
CA ILE A 41 -17.44 5.76 18.83
C ILE A 41 -16.69 4.41 18.83
N LYS A 42 -15.51 4.38 19.44
CA LYS A 42 -14.59 3.23 19.39
C LYS A 42 -15.15 1.91 19.96
N LYS A 43 -15.71 1.92 21.18
CA LYS A 43 -16.12 0.70 21.88
C LYS A 43 -17.31 0.01 21.19
N ALA A 44 -18.32 0.78 20.82
CA ALA A 44 -19.50 0.25 20.12
C ALA A 44 -19.13 -0.23 18.72
N ALA A 45 -18.26 0.50 18.00
CA ALA A 45 -17.76 0.05 16.71
C ALA A 45 -17.09 -1.32 16.82
N LEU A 46 -16.18 -1.50 17.79
CA LEU A 46 -15.54 -2.80 18.00
C LEU A 46 -16.56 -3.92 18.28
N GLY A 47 -17.62 -3.63 19.04
CA GLY A 47 -18.73 -4.55 19.25
C GLY A 47 -19.40 -4.97 17.94
N ALA A 48 -19.76 -4.00 17.08
CA ALA A 48 -20.36 -4.27 15.78
C ALA A 48 -19.44 -5.06 14.84
N MET A 49 -18.12 -4.79 14.89
CA MET A 49 -17.15 -5.56 14.10
C MET A 49 -17.06 -7.01 14.58
N ASN A 50 -17.04 -7.25 15.88
CA ASN A 50 -17.00 -8.60 16.42
C ASN A 50 -18.29 -9.38 16.06
N GLU A 51 -19.44 -8.71 16.12
CA GLU A 51 -20.72 -9.29 15.68
C GLU A 51 -20.68 -9.68 14.19
N PHE A 52 -20.15 -8.79 13.33
CA PHE A 52 -19.96 -9.10 11.92
C PHE A 52 -19.06 -10.33 11.71
N ILE A 53 -17.91 -10.38 12.39
CA ILE A 53 -16.96 -11.50 12.27
C ILE A 53 -17.60 -12.82 12.71
N SER A 54 -18.31 -12.83 13.85
CA SER A 54 -19.01 -14.03 14.33
C SER A 54 -20.08 -14.48 13.32
N ALA A 55 -20.87 -13.56 12.79
CA ALA A 55 -21.88 -13.89 11.78
C ALA A 55 -21.25 -14.40 10.47
N ALA A 56 -20.07 -13.89 10.08
CA ALA A 56 -19.32 -14.35 8.92
C ALA A 56 -18.77 -15.77 9.12
N GLN A 57 -18.27 -16.10 10.31
CA GLN A 57 -17.72 -17.42 10.64
C GLN A 57 -18.75 -18.55 10.57
N GLU A 58 -20.02 -18.28 10.82
CA GLU A 58 -21.11 -19.26 10.74
C GLU A 58 -21.57 -19.54 9.29
N LYS A 59 -21.07 -18.77 8.31
CA LYS A 59 -21.43 -18.96 6.90
C LYS A 59 -20.67 -20.14 6.28
N PRO A 60 -21.20 -20.77 5.21
CA PRO A 60 -20.45 -21.75 4.45
C PRO A 60 -19.08 -21.21 4.00
N LEU A 61 -18.06 -22.07 3.94
CA LEU A 61 -16.68 -21.69 3.61
C LEU A 61 -16.58 -20.87 2.32
N LYS A 62 -17.35 -21.22 1.29
CA LYS A 62 -17.43 -20.45 0.03
C LYS A 62 -17.78 -18.98 0.29
N SER A 63 -18.78 -18.72 1.13
CA SER A 63 -19.21 -17.36 1.47
C SER A 63 -18.19 -16.64 2.35
N GLN A 64 -17.46 -17.35 3.21
CA GLN A 64 -16.36 -16.75 3.96
C GLN A 64 -15.23 -16.28 3.04
N ARG A 65 -14.88 -17.08 2.02
CA ARG A 65 -13.90 -16.71 0.98
C ARG A 65 -14.38 -15.51 0.15
N GLU A 66 -15.67 -15.48 -0.23
CA GLU A 66 -16.28 -14.33 -0.92
C GLU A 66 -16.20 -13.04 -0.08
N ILE A 67 -16.53 -13.11 1.21
CA ILE A 67 -16.37 -11.99 2.16
C ILE A 67 -14.90 -11.56 2.24
N ALA A 68 -13.97 -12.52 2.31
CA ALA A 68 -12.56 -12.23 2.42
C ALA A 68 -12.03 -11.44 1.21
N VAL A 69 -12.37 -11.89 0.00
CA VAL A 69 -12.02 -11.21 -1.26
C VAL A 69 -12.63 -9.82 -1.31
N GLU A 70 -13.91 -9.71 -0.99
CA GLU A 70 -14.63 -8.45 -1.07
C GLU A 70 -14.06 -7.39 -0.13
N LEU A 71 -13.84 -7.72 1.14
CA LEU A 71 -13.34 -6.76 2.12
C LEU A 71 -11.85 -6.45 1.93
N ALA A 72 -11.05 -7.40 1.45
CA ALA A 72 -9.67 -7.14 1.05
C ALA A 72 -9.61 -6.17 -0.15
N SER A 73 -10.46 -6.38 -1.17
CA SER A 73 -10.57 -5.47 -2.32
C SER A 73 -11.04 -4.09 -1.91
N LEU A 74 -12.07 -4.02 -1.07
CA LEU A 74 -12.58 -2.76 -0.54
C LEU A 74 -11.50 -1.96 0.20
N GLY A 75 -10.72 -2.63 1.05
CA GLY A 75 -9.60 -2.00 1.77
C GLY A 75 -8.50 -1.53 0.81
N PHE A 76 -8.17 -2.33 -0.20
CA PHE A 76 -7.16 -2.00 -1.20
C PHE A 76 -7.56 -0.82 -2.09
N GLU A 77 -8.82 -0.74 -2.51
CA GLU A 77 -9.36 0.33 -3.36
C GLU A 77 -9.51 1.66 -2.59
N ASN A 78 -9.59 1.60 -1.26
CA ASN A 78 -9.85 2.76 -0.41
C ASN A 78 -8.73 3.01 0.63
N PRO A 79 -7.46 3.19 0.21
CA PRO A 79 -6.33 3.33 1.14
C PRO A 79 -6.41 4.58 2.03
N HIS A 80 -7.19 5.59 1.61
CA HIS A 80 -7.43 6.81 2.39
C HIS A 80 -8.36 6.60 3.59
N ILE A 81 -9.13 5.51 3.61
CA ILE A 81 -10.00 5.11 4.73
C ILE A 81 -9.22 4.17 5.66
N HIS A 82 -8.17 4.70 6.29
CA HIS A 82 -7.24 3.92 7.12
C HIS A 82 -7.89 3.19 8.32
N GLN A 83 -9.14 3.49 8.65
CA GLN A 83 -9.90 2.80 9.71
C GLN A 83 -10.88 1.74 9.18
N LEU A 84 -10.94 1.49 7.87
CA LEU A 84 -11.91 0.60 7.24
C LEU A 84 -11.74 -0.86 7.67
N ILE A 85 -10.48 -1.33 7.70
CA ILE A 85 -10.13 -2.70 8.07
C ILE A 85 -9.45 -2.69 9.45
N PRO A 86 -10.20 -2.77 10.56
CA PRO A 86 -9.59 -2.84 11.88
C PRO A 86 -8.89 -4.17 12.10
N HIS A 87 -7.94 -4.20 13.04
CA HIS A 87 -7.12 -5.37 13.32
C HIS A 87 -7.90 -6.69 13.50
N PRO A 88 -9.03 -6.78 14.25
CA PRO A 88 -9.78 -8.03 14.36
C PRO A 88 -10.33 -8.54 13.02
N LEU A 89 -10.78 -7.63 12.16
CA LEU A 89 -11.23 -7.97 10.81
C LEU A 89 -10.05 -8.45 9.98
N GLN A 90 -8.93 -7.71 9.98
CA GLN A 90 -7.72 -8.08 9.26
C GLN A 90 -7.26 -9.50 9.63
N GLN A 91 -7.24 -9.84 10.93
CA GLN A 91 -6.87 -11.18 11.38
C GLN A 91 -7.83 -12.25 10.88
N TYR A 92 -9.14 -12.00 10.94
CA TYR A 92 -10.14 -12.90 10.37
C TYR A 92 -9.91 -13.13 8.86
N LEU A 93 -9.71 -12.07 8.08
CA LEU A 93 -9.44 -12.17 6.63
C LEU A 93 -8.17 -12.98 6.36
N ILE A 94 -7.08 -12.70 7.10
CA ILE A 94 -5.82 -13.44 6.99
C ILE A 94 -6.02 -14.93 7.28
N THR A 95 -6.80 -15.28 8.32
CA THR A 95 -7.09 -16.69 8.65
C THR A 95 -7.76 -17.41 7.48
N ILE A 96 -8.80 -16.81 6.89
CA ILE A 96 -9.52 -17.41 5.75
C ILE A 96 -8.62 -17.52 4.52
N LEU A 97 -7.86 -16.47 4.20
CA LEU A 97 -6.98 -16.45 3.03
C LEU A 97 -5.82 -17.45 3.16
N LYS A 98 -5.23 -17.59 4.36
CA LYS A 98 -4.21 -18.60 4.65
C LYS A 98 -4.75 -20.02 4.50
N ALA A 99 -5.90 -20.32 5.10
CA ALA A 99 -6.51 -21.64 4.99
C ALA A 99 -6.84 -21.99 3.53
N TRP A 100 -7.45 -21.04 2.80
CA TRP A 100 -7.74 -21.21 1.39
C TRP A 100 -6.47 -21.44 0.56
N SER A 101 -5.43 -20.65 0.82
CA SER A 101 -4.14 -20.82 0.16
C SER A 101 -3.52 -22.19 0.34
N THR A 102 -3.72 -22.85 1.49
CA THR A 102 -3.15 -24.18 1.75
C THR A 102 -3.97 -25.31 1.10
N GLU A 103 -5.27 -25.12 0.95
CA GLU A 103 -6.19 -26.13 0.41
C GLU A 103 -6.22 -26.13 -1.12
N GLU A 104 -5.97 -24.98 -1.76
CA GLU A 104 -6.18 -24.77 -3.19
C GLU A 104 -5.04 -23.97 -3.82
N ASN A 105 -3.97 -24.66 -4.23
CA ASN A 105 -2.78 -24.05 -4.84
C ASN A 105 -2.98 -23.56 -6.29
N ALA A 106 -4.16 -23.76 -6.89
CA ALA A 106 -4.42 -23.41 -8.28
C ALA A 106 -4.96 -21.99 -8.49
N SER A 107 -5.24 -21.25 -7.41
CA SER A 107 -5.82 -19.91 -7.47
C SER A 107 -4.85 -18.86 -6.94
N ALA A 108 -4.57 -17.84 -7.74
CA ALA A 108 -3.79 -16.68 -7.33
C ALA A 108 -4.53 -15.77 -6.33
N ILE A 109 -5.86 -15.89 -6.24
CA ILE A 109 -6.74 -15.03 -5.44
C ILE A 109 -6.35 -15.00 -3.94
N PRO A 110 -6.24 -16.14 -3.23
CA PRO A 110 -5.87 -16.14 -1.82
C PRO A 110 -4.47 -15.56 -1.60
N ALA A 111 -3.51 -15.86 -2.48
CA ALA A 111 -2.15 -15.35 -2.39
C ALA A 111 -2.07 -13.83 -2.51
N ARG A 112 -2.68 -13.27 -3.56
CA ARG A 112 -2.75 -11.83 -3.80
C ARG A 112 -3.31 -11.10 -2.59
N TRP A 113 -4.47 -11.51 -2.10
CA TRP A 113 -5.13 -10.81 -0.99
C TRP A 113 -4.45 -11.05 0.35
N LEU A 114 -3.82 -12.21 0.53
CA LEU A 114 -3.01 -12.47 1.72
C LEU A 114 -1.83 -11.50 1.77
N GLY A 115 -1.11 -11.29 0.67
CA GLY A 115 -0.06 -10.28 0.57
C GLY A 115 -0.55 -8.88 0.89
N CYS A 116 -1.73 -8.48 0.40
CA CYS A 116 -2.33 -7.19 0.74
C CYS A 116 -2.63 -7.04 2.24
N MET A 117 -3.08 -8.11 2.89
CA MET A 117 -3.49 -8.07 4.30
C MET A 117 -2.32 -8.26 5.27
N SER A 118 -1.30 -9.04 4.92
CA SER A 118 -0.14 -9.32 5.77
C SER A 118 1.03 -8.37 5.52
N GLY A 119 1.13 -7.77 4.34
CA GLY A 119 2.31 -7.06 3.88
C GLY A 119 3.48 -7.97 3.47
N ASP A 120 3.24 -9.29 3.37
CA ASP A 120 4.26 -10.26 2.98
C ASP A 120 4.42 -10.31 1.45
N LEU A 121 5.60 -9.92 0.97
CA LEU A 121 5.90 -9.83 -0.46
C LEU A 121 5.95 -11.21 -1.14
N ALA A 122 6.32 -12.26 -0.40
CA ALA A 122 6.39 -13.62 -0.93
C ALA A 122 5.01 -14.12 -1.42
N GLU A 123 3.93 -13.59 -0.84
CA GLU A 123 2.57 -13.93 -1.25
C GLU A 123 2.20 -13.33 -2.61
N PHE A 124 2.72 -12.15 -2.94
CA PHE A 124 2.56 -11.58 -4.29
C PHE A 124 3.38 -12.35 -5.32
N GLU A 125 4.61 -12.76 -4.98
CA GLU A 125 5.43 -13.61 -5.86
C GLU A 125 4.73 -14.93 -6.16
N ARG A 126 4.21 -15.59 -5.13
CA ARG A 126 3.42 -16.82 -5.27
C ARG A 126 2.15 -16.62 -6.09
N ALA A 127 1.47 -15.48 -5.95
CA ALA A 127 0.34 -15.16 -6.81
C ALA A 127 0.76 -15.08 -8.29
N LEU A 128 1.94 -14.50 -8.57
CA LEU A 128 2.48 -14.37 -9.93
C LEU A 128 3.02 -15.67 -10.52
N GLU A 129 3.38 -16.66 -9.70
CA GLU A 129 3.68 -18.02 -10.18
C GLU A 129 2.44 -18.69 -10.78
N ILE A 130 1.25 -18.38 -10.25
CA ILE A 130 -0.04 -18.94 -10.69
C ILE A 130 -0.64 -18.09 -11.83
N ASP A 131 -0.69 -16.77 -11.64
CA ASP A 131 -1.15 -15.79 -12.64
C ASP A 131 -0.07 -14.73 -12.88
N PRO A 132 0.81 -14.91 -13.88
CA PRO A 132 1.89 -13.97 -14.19
C PRO A 132 1.43 -12.56 -14.59
N THR A 133 0.14 -12.37 -14.85
CA THR A 133 -0.47 -11.11 -15.28
C THR A 133 -1.26 -10.41 -14.18
N ASP A 134 -1.24 -10.93 -12.95
CA ASP A 134 -1.94 -10.35 -11.81
C ASP A 134 -1.46 -8.92 -11.55
N ALA A 135 -2.29 -7.95 -11.93
CA ALA A 135 -1.94 -6.54 -11.91
C ALA A 135 -1.71 -6.01 -10.49
N ILE A 136 -2.43 -6.54 -9.50
CA ILE A 136 -2.31 -6.10 -8.10
C ILE A 136 -0.97 -6.57 -7.55
N SER A 137 -0.64 -7.85 -7.69
CA SER A 137 0.63 -8.42 -7.22
C SER A 137 1.83 -7.77 -7.91
N LEU A 138 1.76 -7.56 -9.24
CA LEU A 138 2.79 -6.80 -9.97
C LEU A 138 2.95 -5.40 -9.39
N THR A 139 1.86 -4.65 -9.22
CA THR A 139 1.89 -3.28 -8.70
C THR A 139 2.48 -3.22 -7.29
N MET A 140 2.12 -4.18 -6.43
CA MET A 140 2.61 -4.22 -5.05
C MET A 140 4.11 -4.52 -4.97
N LEU A 141 4.61 -5.44 -5.79
CA LEU A 141 6.05 -5.70 -5.87
C LEU A 141 6.83 -4.51 -6.44
N VAL A 142 6.31 -3.84 -7.48
CA VAL A 142 6.93 -2.60 -7.99
C VAL A 142 7.03 -1.55 -6.89
N LYS A 143 5.93 -1.28 -6.17
CA LYS A 143 5.92 -0.32 -5.06
C LYS A 143 6.91 -0.70 -3.97
N ALA A 144 7.05 -1.98 -3.65
CA ALA A 144 8.04 -2.43 -2.67
C ALA A 144 9.47 -2.08 -3.11
N LYS A 145 9.82 -2.33 -4.39
CA LYS A 145 11.14 -1.99 -4.95
C LYS A 145 11.38 -0.48 -4.98
N LEU A 146 10.38 0.31 -5.38
CA LEU A 146 10.49 1.76 -5.40
C LEU A 146 10.61 2.35 -3.98
N ASN A 147 9.86 1.81 -3.01
CA ASN A 147 9.98 2.21 -1.59
C ASN A 147 11.35 1.89 -0.99
N THR A 148 12.00 0.81 -1.42
CA THR A 148 13.40 0.56 -1.04
C THR A 148 14.30 1.71 -1.51
N VAL A 149 14.13 2.18 -2.75
CA VAL A 149 14.94 3.28 -3.30
C VAL A 149 14.59 4.62 -2.66
N ASP A 150 13.30 4.89 -2.39
CA ASP A 150 12.88 6.05 -1.59
C ASP A 150 13.60 6.08 -0.24
N TYR A 151 13.58 4.96 0.49
CA TYR A 151 14.27 4.84 1.77
C TYR A 151 15.79 5.08 1.63
N GLN A 152 16.43 4.48 0.63
CA GLN A 152 17.86 4.65 0.38
C GLN A 152 18.24 6.11 0.07
N THR A 153 17.35 6.83 -0.62
CA THR A 153 17.56 8.22 -1.04
C THR A 153 17.00 9.26 -0.07
N HIS A 154 16.40 8.83 1.05
CA HIS A 154 15.66 9.69 1.97
C HIS A 154 16.51 10.82 2.57
N HIS A 155 17.78 10.54 2.88
CA HIS A 155 18.72 11.49 3.51
C HIS A 155 19.69 12.14 2.51
N LEU A 156 19.38 12.14 1.21
CA LEU A 156 20.26 12.77 0.21
C LEU A 156 20.43 14.28 0.44
N ALA A 157 19.46 14.94 1.07
CA ALA A 157 19.59 16.35 1.49
C ALA A 157 20.75 16.56 2.49
N GLU A 158 21.04 15.54 3.29
CA GLU A 158 22.12 15.49 4.28
C GLU A 158 23.41 14.91 3.66
N ALA A 159 23.46 14.80 2.32
CA ALA A 159 24.51 14.14 1.56
C ALA A 159 24.77 12.71 2.05
N GLN A 160 23.71 11.98 2.40
CA GLN A 160 23.79 10.58 2.81
C GLN A 160 22.87 9.69 1.98
N PHE A 161 23.46 8.68 1.35
CA PHE A 161 22.74 7.55 0.77
C PHE A 161 22.74 6.40 1.78
N ILE A 162 21.58 5.80 2.06
CA ILE A 162 21.48 4.66 2.98
C ILE A 162 21.73 3.38 2.18
N GLY A 163 22.71 2.57 2.59
CA GLY A 163 23.06 1.32 1.90
C GLY A 163 23.95 1.55 0.68
N GLU A 164 23.90 0.62 -0.29
CA GLU A 164 24.73 0.66 -1.49
C GLU A 164 23.94 1.15 -2.72
N VAL A 165 24.58 2.00 -3.54
CA VAL A 165 23.95 2.55 -4.76
C VAL A 165 23.60 1.44 -5.77
N GLU A 166 24.43 0.41 -5.88
CA GLU A 166 24.17 -0.72 -6.77
C GLU A 166 22.92 -1.52 -6.36
N GLU A 167 22.64 -1.68 -5.06
CA GLU A 167 21.39 -2.30 -4.60
C GLU A 167 20.17 -1.50 -5.05
N GLY A 168 20.25 -0.17 -4.99
CA GLY A 168 19.20 0.72 -5.48
C GLY A 168 18.98 0.57 -6.98
N LYS A 169 20.06 0.46 -7.76
CA LYS A 169 20.00 0.24 -9.21
C LYS A 169 19.36 -1.10 -9.56
N VAL A 170 19.72 -2.18 -8.88
CA VAL A 170 19.07 -3.49 -9.02
C VAL A 170 17.57 -3.40 -8.73
N CYS A 171 17.17 -2.69 -7.67
CA CYS A 171 15.74 -2.48 -7.37
C CYS A 171 15.02 -1.75 -8.51
N LEU A 172 15.63 -0.73 -9.12
CA LEU A 172 15.05 0.00 -10.26
C LEU A 172 14.98 -0.86 -11.53
N GLU A 173 15.93 -1.76 -11.75
CA GLU A 173 15.88 -2.72 -12.86
C GLU A 173 14.76 -3.74 -12.67
N GLU A 174 14.64 -4.33 -11.49
CA GLU A 174 13.57 -5.27 -11.14
C GLU A 174 12.19 -4.60 -11.23
N ALA A 175 12.05 -3.37 -10.72
CA ALA A 175 10.83 -2.58 -10.85
C ALA A 175 10.44 -2.39 -12.33
N ALA A 176 11.41 -2.07 -13.19
CA ALA A 176 11.15 -1.89 -14.63
C ALA A 176 10.67 -3.18 -15.31
N LEU A 177 11.26 -4.34 -14.96
CA LEU A 177 10.84 -5.64 -15.48
C LEU A 177 9.41 -6.00 -15.05
N LEU A 178 9.05 -5.69 -13.81
CA LEU A 178 7.68 -5.89 -13.29
C LEU A 178 6.69 -4.94 -13.96
N ILE A 179 7.02 -3.65 -14.12
CA ILE A 179 6.17 -2.66 -14.80
C ILE A 179 5.88 -3.08 -16.25
N ALA A 180 6.87 -3.61 -16.95
CA ALA A 180 6.72 -4.07 -18.34
C ALA A 180 5.63 -5.16 -18.50
N ARG A 181 5.40 -5.95 -17.45
CA ARG A 181 4.40 -7.03 -17.41
C ARG A 181 2.98 -6.55 -17.08
N LEU A 182 2.79 -5.32 -16.62
CA LEU A 182 1.46 -4.82 -16.27
C LEU A 182 0.54 -4.81 -17.52
N PRO A 183 -0.73 -5.24 -17.39
CA PRO A 183 -1.62 -5.40 -18.53
C PRO A 183 -2.21 -4.07 -19.05
N SER A 184 -2.23 -3.01 -18.23
CA SER A 184 -2.85 -1.73 -18.59
C SER A 184 -1.83 -0.60 -18.62
N GLU A 185 -1.90 0.25 -19.65
CA GLU A 185 -1.02 1.42 -19.78
C GLU A 185 -1.32 2.48 -18.72
N ALA A 186 -2.59 2.69 -18.37
CA ALA A 186 -2.98 3.61 -17.30
C ALA A 186 -2.37 3.21 -15.94
N GLY A 187 -2.22 1.90 -15.67
CA GLY A 187 -1.55 1.41 -14.46
C GLY A 187 -0.03 1.59 -14.47
N LYS A 188 0.58 1.79 -15.65
CA LYS A 188 2.04 1.95 -15.79
C LYS A 188 2.50 3.39 -15.62
N THR A 189 1.71 4.37 -16.06
CA THR A 189 2.15 5.77 -16.19
C THR A 189 2.78 6.31 -14.90
N ASN A 190 2.06 6.24 -13.78
CA ASN A 190 2.57 6.75 -12.50
C ASN A 190 3.82 5.99 -12.01
N LEU A 191 3.85 4.67 -12.19
CA LEU A 191 4.99 3.84 -11.79
C LEU A 191 6.24 4.12 -12.64
N LEU A 192 6.06 4.39 -13.95
CA LEU A 192 7.14 4.78 -14.85
C LEU A 192 7.69 6.17 -14.53
N GLU A 193 6.83 7.12 -14.19
CA GLU A 193 7.24 8.47 -13.76
C GLU A 193 8.06 8.40 -12.46
N GLU A 194 7.61 7.62 -11.49
CA GLU A 194 8.33 7.40 -10.23
C GLU A 194 9.66 6.68 -10.45
N LEU A 195 9.67 5.60 -11.23
CA LEU A 195 10.90 4.90 -11.65
C LEU A 195 11.91 5.83 -12.31
N HIS A 196 11.45 6.67 -13.24
CA HIS A 196 12.29 7.63 -13.95
C HIS A 196 12.87 8.70 -13.02
N THR A 197 12.06 9.16 -12.07
CA THR A 197 12.49 10.12 -11.04
C THR A 197 13.63 9.55 -10.20
N TYR A 198 13.49 8.31 -9.70
CA TYR A 198 14.55 7.68 -8.92
C TYR A 198 15.80 7.36 -9.74
N ARG A 199 15.66 6.96 -11.01
CA ARG A 199 16.82 6.77 -11.90
C ARG A 199 17.63 8.06 -12.07
N LYS A 200 16.95 9.19 -12.30
CA LYS A 200 17.60 10.50 -12.37
C LYS A 200 18.28 10.87 -11.06
N LEU A 201 17.61 10.62 -9.94
CA LEU A 201 18.14 10.93 -8.60
C LEU A 201 19.41 10.14 -8.29
N ILE A 202 19.41 8.83 -8.56
CA ILE A 202 20.60 7.97 -8.37
C ILE A 202 21.74 8.41 -9.30
N ALA A 203 21.46 8.66 -10.59
CA ALA A 203 22.50 9.11 -11.51
C ALA A 203 23.13 10.45 -11.08
N ALA A 204 22.30 11.39 -10.63
CA ALA A 204 22.76 12.67 -10.08
C ALA A 204 23.63 12.45 -8.84
N TRP A 205 23.26 11.52 -7.96
CA TRP A 205 24.02 11.17 -6.77
C TRP A 205 25.39 10.55 -7.10
N GLU A 206 25.45 9.62 -8.05
CA GLU A 206 26.71 9.04 -8.56
C GLU A 206 27.63 10.14 -9.12
N GLU A 207 27.10 11.04 -9.94
CA GLU A 207 27.87 12.18 -10.47
C GLU A 207 28.36 13.13 -9.37
N TYR A 208 27.53 13.42 -8.38
CA TYR A 208 27.88 14.27 -7.24
C TYR A 208 29.02 13.67 -6.42
N THR A 209 28.91 12.39 -6.07
CA THR A 209 29.93 11.68 -5.28
C THR A 209 31.26 11.54 -6.01
N LEU A 210 31.24 11.43 -7.35
CA LEU A 210 32.46 11.44 -8.17
C LEU A 210 33.09 12.83 -8.29
N ALA A 211 32.28 13.89 -8.34
CA ALA A 211 32.75 15.27 -8.51
C ALA A 211 33.33 15.88 -7.22
N CYS A 212 33.02 15.30 -6.05
CA CYS A 212 33.44 15.77 -4.72
C CYS A 212 33.30 17.29 -4.52
N PRO A 213 32.12 17.89 -4.73
CA PRO A 213 31.97 19.34 -4.67
C PRO A 213 31.92 19.84 -3.21
N ASP A 214 32.39 21.06 -2.97
CA ASP A 214 32.36 21.73 -1.65
C ASP A 214 30.95 22.25 -1.25
N LYS A 215 29.88 21.68 -1.80
CA LYS A 215 28.50 22.12 -1.58
C LYS A 215 27.58 20.94 -1.32
N SER A 216 26.41 21.22 -0.74
CA SER A 216 25.39 20.20 -0.48
C SER A 216 24.89 19.58 -1.79
N PHE A 217 24.41 18.34 -1.74
CA PHE A 217 23.80 17.68 -2.90
C PHE A 217 22.61 18.47 -3.48
N PRO A 218 21.67 19.01 -2.67
CA PRO A 218 20.60 19.86 -3.19
C PRO A 218 21.10 21.11 -3.95
N ASP A 219 22.10 21.81 -3.42
CA ASP A 219 22.66 23.00 -4.07
C ASP A 219 23.35 22.64 -5.39
N TRP A 220 24.07 21.52 -5.40
CA TRP A 220 24.71 20.98 -6.61
C TRP A 220 23.69 20.61 -7.69
N CYS A 221 22.59 19.95 -7.32
CA CYS A 221 21.50 19.63 -8.25
C CYS A 221 20.88 20.90 -8.84
N LYS A 222 20.61 21.90 -8.00
CA LYS A 222 20.01 23.17 -8.43
C LYS A 222 20.87 23.91 -9.45
N GLU A 223 22.19 23.93 -9.27
CA GLU A 223 23.11 24.55 -10.24
C GLU A 223 23.14 23.82 -11.58
N LYS A 224 22.93 22.50 -11.59
CA LYS A 224 22.76 21.71 -12.81
C LYS A 224 21.39 21.87 -13.47
N GLY A 225 20.47 22.58 -12.84
CA GLY A 225 19.09 22.71 -13.31
C GLY A 225 18.24 21.47 -13.02
N GLU A 226 18.72 20.56 -12.17
CA GLU A 226 17.94 19.43 -11.68
C GLU A 226 17.07 19.87 -10.49
N ASN A 227 15.83 19.38 -10.44
CA ASN A 227 14.88 19.73 -9.40
C ASN A 227 14.28 18.47 -8.80
N PHE A 228 14.76 18.09 -7.62
CA PHE A 228 14.25 16.97 -6.83
C PHE A 228 13.53 17.48 -5.59
N ALA A 229 12.48 16.79 -5.18
CA ALA A 229 11.84 17.02 -3.90
C ALA A 229 12.66 16.29 -2.82
N PHE A 230 13.30 17.06 -1.94
CA PHE A 230 14.08 16.53 -0.82
C PHE A 230 13.27 16.60 0.47
N TRP A 231 13.36 15.54 1.29
CA TRP A 231 12.87 15.59 2.66
C TRP A 231 13.82 16.48 3.48
N SER A 232 13.31 17.61 3.98
CA SER A 232 14.08 18.50 4.87
C SER A 232 13.59 18.36 6.30
N ILE A 233 14.47 17.96 7.22
CA ILE A 233 14.21 18.08 8.65
C ILE A 233 14.35 19.56 9.02
N ILE A 234 13.24 20.20 9.40
CA ILE A 234 13.28 21.54 10.00
C ILE A 234 13.64 21.34 11.48
N TYR A 235 14.89 21.59 11.82
CA TYR A 235 15.28 21.73 13.23
C TYR A 235 14.67 23.02 13.76
N TYR A 236 13.75 22.92 14.73
CA TYR A 236 13.35 24.07 15.52
C TYR A 236 14.45 24.34 16.54
N ASP A 237 15.06 25.52 16.48
CA ASP A 237 15.93 26.01 17.54
C ASP A 237 15.15 26.00 18.87
N LYS A 238 15.78 25.49 19.93
CA LYS A 238 15.22 25.47 21.29
C LYS A 238 15.28 26.85 21.95
#